data_AF-A0A5N4WVZ2-F1
#
_entry.id   AF-A0A5N4WVZ2-F1
#
_cell.length_a   1.000
_cell.length_b   1.000
_cell.length_c   1.000
_cell.angle_alpha   90.00
_cell.angle_beta   90.00
_cell.angle_gamma   90.00
#
_symmetry.space_group_name_H-M   'P 1'
#
loop_
_entity.id
_entity.type
_entity.pdbx_description
1 polymer ?
#
loop_
_entity_poly.entity_id
_entity_poly.type
_entity_poly.pdbx_seq_one_letter_code
_entity_poly.pdbx_strand_id
1 'polypeptide(L)'
;MLNILIVNSTIAFVISFIVFKLIIPNVPENYKKKANENFDSFIFAIIIMGGIFLFLFLPLVFKSLAVNVWGIPLSIVDEKGTSIPLKLSDLGPLGDIYGSLNTLFTSITLGIVAYTAGLQRKANEQTFNATEAQLDLAQNNHEEQLKESRNAIFTNQFYALLNFKNERLNKLILRPKDEPIIQGFEIFDKFNREVYAIFTQYKNKQHELTSEKVREEFKKISKKYNNDLISYDIFSYLELYAALVNLLQLTPMERKVKQFYKEMICSSMTPTEQYVLFFLAPMWKRVIIPLKGSYIFNTFELDEFNKEFAKLHYDKTYFAHKFNRERFDSK
;
A
#
# COMPACT_ATOMS: atom_id res chain seq x y z
N MET A 1 -63.53 0.57 56.40
CA MET A 1 -62.07 0.38 56.24
C MET A 1 -61.64 0.09 54.80
N LEU A 2 -62.44 -0.55 53.93
CA LEU A 2 -62.15 -0.72 52.49
C LEU A 2 -61.89 0.61 51.75
N ASN A 3 -62.58 1.68 52.15
CA ASN A 3 -62.42 3.02 51.56
C ASN A 3 -61.03 3.64 51.77
N ILE A 4 -60.32 3.31 52.86
CA ILE A 4 -58.98 3.91 53.10
C ILE A 4 -57.93 3.22 52.24
N LEU A 5 -58.06 1.90 52.00
CA LEU A 5 -57.17 1.14 51.13
C LEU A 5 -57.36 1.52 49.66
N ILE A 6 -58.61 1.71 49.21
CA ILE A 6 -58.90 2.19 47.85
C ILE A 6 -58.37 3.61 47.69
N VAL A 7 -58.58 4.49 48.67
CA VAL A 7 -58.09 5.88 48.59
C VAL A 7 -56.56 5.93 48.54
N ASN A 8 -55.84 5.15 49.36
CA ASN A 8 -54.37 5.19 49.36
C ASN A 8 -53.76 4.53 48.12
N SER A 9 -54.32 3.41 47.63
CA SER A 9 -53.87 2.82 46.36
C SER A 9 -54.21 3.71 45.17
N THR A 10 -55.37 4.39 45.19
CA THR A 10 -55.74 5.37 44.16
C THR A 10 -54.83 6.59 44.21
N ILE A 11 -54.47 7.09 45.39
CA ILE A 11 -53.51 8.19 45.56
C ILE A 11 -52.13 7.77 45.06
N ALA A 12 -51.64 6.58 45.39
CA ALA A 12 -50.37 6.08 44.88
C ALA A 12 -50.37 5.92 43.35
N PHE A 13 -51.46 5.41 42.79
CA PHE A 13 -51.61 5.27 41.34
C PHE A 13 -51.73 6.63 40.64
N VAL A 14 -52.45 7.58 41.23
CA VAL A 14 -52.59 8.95 40.74
C VAL A 14 -51.27 9.71 40.83
N ILE A 15 -50.51 9.57 41.92
CA ILE A 15 -49.17 10.16 42.05
C ILE A 15 -48.22 9.54 41.04
N SER A 16 -48.25 8.22 40.85
CA SER A 16 -47.42 7.54 39.86
C SER A 16 -47.79 7.95 38.43
N PHE A 17 -49.08 8.12 38.14
CA PHE A 17 -49.57 8.61 36.84
C PHE A 17 -49.20 10.08 36.61
N ILE A 18 -49.25 10.93 37.65
CA ILE A 18 -48.82 12.34 37.60
C ILE A 18 -47.32 12.45 37.38
N VAL A 19 -46.50 11.65 38.07
CA VAL A 19 -45.04 11.59 37.86
C VAL A 19 -44.73 11.11 36.44
N PHE A 20 -45.44 10.11 35.94
CA PHE A 20 -45.31 9.63 34.56
C PHE A 20 -45.72 10.70 33.53
N LYS A 21 -46.81 11.44 33.79
CA LYS A 21 -47.29 12.54 32.92
C LYS A 21 -46.43 13.81 33.00
N LEU A 22 -45.66 14.01 34.07
CA LEU A 22 -44.75 15.16 34.22
C LEU A 22 -43.38 14.90 33.60
N ILE A 23 -42.93 13.64 33.57
CA ILE A 23 -41.65 13.27 32.97
C ILE A 23 -41.73 13.22 31.44
N ILE A 24 -42.81 12.69 30.87
CA ILE A 24 -42.97 12.52 29.41
C ILE A 24 -42.92 13.82 28.58
N PRO A 25 -43.57 14.94 28.97
CA PRO A 25 -43.54 16.17 28.17
C PRO A 25 -42.21 16.93 28.28
N ASN A 26 -41.39 16.67 29.30
CA ASN A 26 -40.09 17.32 29.51
C ASN A 26 -38.90 16.51 28.93
N VAL A 27 -39.15 15.46 28.16
CA VAL A 27 -38.10 14.75 27.43
C VAL A 27 -37.66 15.62 26.24
N PRO A 28 -36.37 16.05 26.18
CA PRO A 28 -35.86 16.93 25.13
C PRO A 28 -36.07 16.32 23.73
N GLU A 29 -36.37 17.12 22.71
CA GLU A 29 -36.68 16.64 21.35
C GLU A 29 -35.60 15.72 20.73
N ASN A 30 -34.33 15.94 21.10
CA ASN A 30 -33.21 15.09 20.69
C ASN A 30 -33.35 13.63 21.15
N TYR A 31 -34.02 13.38 22.28
CA TYR A 31 -34.31 12.02 22.76
C TYR A 31 -35.53 11.41 22.08
N LYS A 32 -36.53 12.22 21.69
CA LYS A 32 -37.71 11.74 20.93
C LYS A 32 -37.33 11.25 19.53
N LYS A 33 -36.41 11.97 18.86
CA LYS A 33 -35.90 11.57 17.54
C LYS A 33 -35.07 10.27 17.60
N LYS A 34 -34.23 10.13 18.63
CA LYS A 34 -33.41 8.93 18.89
C LYS A 34 -34.22 7.72 19.37
N ALA A 35 -35.35 7.95 20.06
CA ALA A 35 -36.30 6.91 20.45
C ALA A 35 -37.09 6.34 19.26
N ASN A 36 -37.29 7.12 18.21
CA ASN A 36 -37.99 6.67 17.00
C ASN A 36 -37.10 5.82 16.08
N GLU A 37 -35.79 6.06 16.09
CA GLU A 37 -34.79 5.26 15.34
C GLU A 37 -34.44 3.93 16.05
N ASN A 38 -34.76 3.80 17.35
CA ASN A 38 -34.47 2.63 18.17
C ASN A 38 -35.62 2.38 19.18
N PHE A 39 -36.84 2.22 18.66
CA PHE A 39 -38.07 2.01 19.45
C PHE A 39 -37.91 0.87 20.47
N ASP A 40 -37.21 -0.20 20.08
CA ASP A 40 -36.92 -1.34 20.95
C ASP A 40 -36.05 -0.96 22.16
N SER A 41 -35.07 -0.06 22.00
CA SER A 41 -34.24 0.42 23.11
C SER A 41 -35.02 1.32 24.07
N PHE A 42 -35.98 2.09 23.57
CA PHE A 42 -36.81 2.98 24.39
C PHE A 42 -37.84 2.20 25.20
N ILE A 43 -38.54 1.24 24.58
CA ILE A 43 -39.45 0.31 25.27
C ILE A 43 -38.68 -0.47 26.34
N PHE A 44 -37.48 -0.96 26.02
CA PHE A 44 -36.63 -1.68 26.97
C PHE A 44 -36.22 -0.81 28.17
N ALA A 45 -35.87 0.45 27.96
CA ALA A 45 -35.55 1.39 29.05
C ALA A 45 -36.75 1.67 29.97
N ILE A 46 -37.96 1.80 29.41
CA ILE A 46 -39.20 1.95 30.19
C ILE A 46 -39.49 0.69 31.01
N ILE A 47 -39.33 -0.50 30.41
CA ILE A 47 -39.53 -1.77 31.12
C ILE A 47 -38.53 -1.92 32.26
N ILE A 48 -37.26 -1.54 32.05
CA ILE A 48 -36.23 -1.57 33.11
C ILE A 48 -36.55 -0.56 34.22
N MET A 49 -36.84 0.70 33.89
CA MET A 49 -37.16 1.71 34.91
C MET A 49 -38.44 1.36 35.66
N GLY A 50 -39.46 0.87 34.98
CA GLY A 50 -40.69 0.36 35.58
C GLY A 50 -40.43 -0.84 36.50
N GLY A 51 -39.59 -1.78 36.08
CA GLY A 51 -39.17 -2.93 36.87
C GLY A 51 -38.37 -2.55 38.12
N ILE A 52 -37.41 -1.63 38.00
CA ILE A 52 -36.63 -1.09 39.13
C ILE A 52 -37.54 -0.34 40.11
N PHE A 53 -38.46 0.48 39.59
CA PHE A 53 -39.43 1.19 40.42
C PHE A 53 -40.34 0.21 41.16
N LEU A 54 -40.90 -0.78 40.47
CA LEU A 54 -41.70 -1.82 41.09
C LEU A 54 -40.90 -2.56 42.17
N PHE A 55 -39.64 -2.88 41.91
CA PHE A 55 -38.74 -3.57 42.84
C PHE A 55 -38.41 -2.74 44.10
N LEU A 56 -38.10 -1.44 43.94
CA LEU A 56 -37.81 -0.55 45.07
C LEU A 56 -39.03 -0.27 45.95
N PHE A 57 -40.21 -0.20 45.34
CA PHE A 57 -41.46 0.07 46.06
C PHE A 57 -42.19 -1.20 46.54
N LEU A 58 -41.78 -2.38 46.05
CA LEU A 58 -42.34 -3.67 46.45
C LEU A 58 -42.33 -3.89 47.97
N PRO A 59 -41.23 -3.60 48.72
CA PRO A 59 -41.19 -3.78 50.17
C PRO A 59 -42.22 -2.91 50.90
N LEU A 60 -42.48 -1.69 50.39
CA LEU A 60 -43.47 -0.78 50.96
C LEU A 60 -44.90 -1.28 50.71
N VAL A 61 -45.17 -1.76 49.50
CA VAL A 61 -46.47 -2.34 49.13
C VAL A 61 -46.74 -3.61 49.95
N PHE A 62 -45.74 -4.49 50.09
CA PHE A 62 -45.85 -5.70 50.91
C PHE A 62 -46.00 -5.39 52.40
N LYS A 63 -45.26 -4.42 52.94
CA LYS A 63 -45.45 -3.95 54.33
C LYS A 63 -46.87 -3.44 54.55
N SER A 64 -47.42 -2.70 53.59
CA SER A 64 -48.80 -2.22 53.66
C SER A 64 -49.82 -3.36 53.61
N LEU A 65 -49.64 -4.35 52.74
CA LEU A 65 -50.48 -5.55 52.68
C LEU A 65 -50.41 -6.38 53.97
N ALA A 66 -49.21 -6.60 54.52
CA ALA A 66 -48.99 -7.35 55.74
C ALA A 66 -49.71 -6.75 56.95
N VAL A 67 -49.63 -5.43 57.11
CA VAL A 67 -50.25 -4.71 58.22
C VAL A 67 -51.76 -4.59 58.02
N ASN A 68 -52.20 -4.19 56.83
CA ASN A 68 -53.59 -3.77 56.62
C ASN A 68 -54.53 -4.90 56.16
N VAL A 69 -54.00 -5.94 55.52
CA VAL A 69 -54.82 -7.03 54.96
C VAL A 69 -54.65 -8.33 55.75
N TRP A 70 -53.42 -8.64 56.19
CA TRP A 70 -53.14 -9.85 56.97
C TRP A 70 -53.09 -9.62 58.49
N GLY A 71 -53.24 -8.37 58.95
CA GLY A 71 -53.38 -8.04 60.38
C GLY A 71 -52.13 -8.30 61.21
N ILE A 72 -50.95 -8.33 60.58
CA ILE A 72 -49.69 -8.60 61.27
C ILE A 72 -49.31 -7.37 62.13
N PRO A 73 -49.13 -7.52 63.45
CA PRO A 73 -48.76 -6.40 64.33
C PRO A 73 -47.34 -5.90 64.02
N LEU A 74 -47.16 -4.58 63.99
CA LEU A 74 -45.89 -3.90 63.69
C LEU A 74 -44.80 -4.10 64.77
N SER A 75 -45.17 -4.65 65.92
CA SER A 75 -44.26 -4.88 67.05
C SER A 75 -44.66 -6.15 67.81
N ILE A 76 -43.66 -6.95 68.19
CA ILE A 76 -43.83 -8.03 69.17
C ILE A 76 -43.33 -7.50 70.51
N VAL A 77 -44.00 -7.88 71.58
CA VAL A 77 -43.55 -7.62 72.96
C VAL A 77 -42.56 -8.72 73.33
N ASP A 78 -41.31 -8.35 73.58
CA ASP A 78 -40.29 -9.28 74.11
C ASP A 78 -40.69 -9.74 75.54
N GLU A 79 -40.12 -10.83 76.02
CA GLU A 79 -40.37 -11.39 77.37
C GLU A 79 -40.12 -10.37 78.51
N LYS A 80 -39.45 -9.25 78.21
CA LYS A 80 -39.19 -8.13 79.13
C LYS A 80 -40.14 -6.93 78.97
N GLY A 81 -41.20 -7.04 78.17
CA GLY A 81 -42.22 -5.99 78.03
C GLY A 81 -41.85 -4.83 77.12
N THR A 82 -40.73 -4.92 76.39
CA THR A 82 -40.27 -3.88 75.45
C THR A 82 -40.78 -4.18 74.04
N SER A 83 -41.37 -3.18 73.37
CA SER A 83 -41.84 -3.32 71.98
C SER A 83 -40.67 -3.30 70.99
N ILE A 84 -40.41 -4.42 70.32
CA ILE A 84 -39.38 -4.52 69.29
C ILE A 84 -40.05 -4.38 67.91
N PRO A 85 -39.54 -3.54 66.99
CA PRO A 85 -40.08 -3.44 65.64
C PRO A 85 -39.91 -4.76 64.89
N LEU A 86 -41.03 -5.31 64.39
CA LEU A 86 -41.05 -6.56 63.65
C LEU A 86 -40.23 -6.42 62.35
N LYS A 87 -39.17 -7.20 62.20
CA LYS A 87 -38.43 -7.22 60.93
C LYS A 87 -39.17 -8.11 59.94
N LEU A 88 -39.18 -7.71 58.67
CA LEU A 88 -39.85 -8.48 57.60
C LEU A 88 -39.28 -9.91 57.46
N SER A 89 -38.04 -10.14 57.94
CA SER A 89 -37.38 -11.44 58.06
C SER A 89 -38.01 -12.39 59.07
N ASP A 90 -38.72 -11.87 60.06
CA ASP A 90 -39.31 -12.66 61.15
C ASP A 90 -40.69 -13.23 60.75
N LEU A 91 -41.19 -12.83 59.58
CA LEU A 91 -42.39 -13.33 58.92
C LEU A 91 -42.01 -14.37 57.87
N GLY A 92 -41.66 -15.58 58.31
CA GLY A 92 -41.13 -16.66 57.45
C GLY A 92 -41.78 -16.78 56.05
N PRO A 93 -43.11 -16.93 55.94
CA PRO A 93 -43.78 -17.07 54.64
C PRO A 93 -43.68 -15.85 53.71
N LEU A 94 -43.55 -14.64 54.26
CA LEU A 94 -43.42 -13.39 53.50
C LEU A 94 -41.97 -13.11 53.12
N GLY A 95 -41.03 -13.48 53.99
CA GLY A 95 -39.61 -13.54 53.66
C GLY A 95 -39.33 -14.47 52.48
N ASP A 96 -39.99 -15.63 52.41
CA ASP A 96 -39.81 -16.62 51.34
C ASP A 96 -40.38 -16.17 49.98
N ILE A 97 -41.54 -15.49 49.95
CA ILE A 97 -42.12 -14.90 48.72
C ILE A 97 -41.23 -13.76 48.21
N TYR A 98 -40.73 -12.90 49.11
CA TYR A 98 -39.83 -11.81 48.73
C TYR A 98 -38.48 -12.35 48.26
N GLY A 99 -37.94 -13.36 48.94
CA GLY A 99 -36.68 -14.03 48.58
C GLY A 99 -36.76 -14.73 47.23
N SER A 100 -37.85 -15.46 46.95
CA SER A 100 -38.06 -16.14 45.65
C SER A 100 -38.26 -15.16 44.50
N LEU A 101 -38.97 -14.04 44.71
CA LEU A 101 -39.13 -13.00 43.69
C LEU A 101 -37.81 -12.26 43.39
N ASN A 102 -37.04 -11.91 44.42
CA ASN A 102 -35.71 -11.32 44.24
C ASN A 102 -34.76 -12.27 43.50
N THR A 103 -34.84 -13.57 43.80
CA THR A 103 -34.08 -14.62 43.11
C THR A 103 -34.50 -14.72 41.63
N LEU A 104 -35.80 -14.64 41.33
CA LEU A 104 -36.32 -14.61 39.97
C LEU A 104 -35.79 -13.40 39.18
N PHE A 105 -35.88 -12.19 39.73
CA PHE A 105 -35.34 -10.99 39.09
C PHE A 105 -33.83 -11.10 38.87
N THR A 106 -33.09 -11.58 39.87
CA THR A 106 -31.64 -11.80 39.75
C THR A 106 -31.31 -12.79 38.64
N SER A 107 -32.07 -13.88 38.50
CA SER A 107 -31.89 -14.88 37.45
C SER A 107 -32.16 -14.32 36.03
N ILE A 108 -33.20 -13.50 35.87
CA ILE A 108 -33.50 -12.81 34.60
C ILE A 108 -32.39 -11.82 34.26
N THR A 109 -31.93 -11.03 35.24
CA THR A 109 -30.80 -10.10 35.04
C THR A 109 -29.54 -10.84 34.61
N LEU A 110 -29.20 -11.96 35.25
CA LEU A 110 -28.06 -12.80 34.85
C LEU A 110 -28.22 -13.35 33.43
N GLY A 111 -29.42 -13.77 33.04
CA GLY A 111 -29.73 -14.20 31.68
C GLY A 111 -29.53 -13.10 30.63
N ILE A 112 -29.99 -11.88 30.93
CA ILE A 112 -29.80 -10.70 30.06
C ILE A 112 -28.32 -10.35 29.95
N VAL A 113 -27.58 -10.36 31.06
CA VAL A 113 -26.12 -10.09 31.07
C VAL A 113 -25.37 -11.15 30.25
N ALA A 114 -25.69 -12.43 30.43
CA ALA A 114 -25.06 -13.52 29.67
C ALA A 114 -25.36 -13.41 28.16
N TYR A 115 -26.60 -13.11 27.78
CA TYR A 115 -26.98 -12.87 26.38
C TYR A 115 -26.24 -11.67 25.78
N THR A 116 -26.18 -10.56 26.51
CA THR A 116 -25.50 -9.33 26.08
C THR A 116 -23.99 -9.55 25.94
N ALA A 117 -23.37 -10.27 26.87
CA ALA A 117 -21.96 -10.65 26.79
C ALA A 117 -21.69 -11.56 25.57
N GLY A 118 -22.61 -12.47 25.24
CA GLY A 118 -22.55 -13.30 24.04
C GLY A 118 -22.62 -12.47 22.74
N LEU A 119 -23.51 -11.49 22.67
CA LEU A 119 -23.60 -10.56 21.54
C LEU A 119 -22.36 -9.69 21.41
N GLN A 120 -21.85 -9.14 22.51
CA GLN A 120 -20.62 -8.35 22.52
C GLN A 120 -19.42 -9.17 22.03
N ARG A 121 -19.32 -10.44 22.43
CA ARG A 121 -18.26 -11.33 21.93
C ARG A 121 -18.34 -11.52 20.42
N LYS A 122 -19.54 -11.77 19.87
CA LYS A 122 -19.74 -11.91 18.41
C LYS A 122 -19.40 -10.61 17.66
N ALA A 123 -19.81 -9.46 18.20
CA ALA A 123 -19.49 -8.16 17.61
C ALA A 123 -17.98 -7.88 17.62
N ASN A 124 -17.28 -8.27 18.70
CA ASN A 124 -15.84 -8.14 18.81
C ASN A 124 -15.11 -9.06 17.81
N GLU A 125 -15.56 -10.30 17.65
CA GLU A 125 -15.00 -11.24 16.68
C GLU A 125 -15.16 -10.73 15.24
N GLN A 126 -16.34 -10.22 14.89
CA GLN A 126 -16.57 -9.58 13.59
C GLN A 126 -15.68 -8.36 13.37
N THR A 127 -15.49 -7.55 14.41
CA THR A 127 -14.62 -6.38 14.36
C THR A 127 -13.16 -6.79 14.17
N PHE A 128 -12.70 -7.84 14.85
CA PHE A 128 -11.36 -8.39 14.70
C PHE A 128 -11.11 -8.88 13.26
N ASN A 129 -12.01 -9.72 12.73
CA ASN A 129 -11.89 -10.25 11.36
C ASN A 129 -11.94 -9.13 10.31
N ALA A 130 -12.80 -8.13 10.49
CA ALA A 130 -12.86 -6.98 9.60
C ALA A 130 -11.59 -6.12 9.68
N THR A 131 -11.00 -5.98 10.86
CA THR A 131 -9.74 -5.25 11.05
C THR A 131 -8.57 -5.98 10.40
N GLU A 132 -8.49 -7.30 10.54
CA GLU A 132 -7.50 -8.14 9.87
C GLU A 132 -7.59 -8.00 8.35
N ALA A 133 -8.79 -8.15 7.78
CA ALA A 133 -9.00 -7.96 6.35
C ALA A 133 -8.66 -6.53 5.87
N GLN A 134 -8.94 -5.51 6.68
CA GLN A 134 -8.55 -4.12 6.37
C GLN A 134 -7.04 -3.91 6.40
N LEU A 135 -6.33 -4.54 7.34
CA LEU A 135 -4.87 -4.49 7.41
C LEU A 135 -4.25 -5.16 6.18
N ASP A 136 -4.76 -6.33 5.78
CA ASP A 136 -4.29 -7.03 4.59
C ASP A 136 -4.53 -6.19 3.33
N LEU A 137 -5.72 -5.60 3.18
CA LEU A 137 -6.02 -4.69 2.07
C LEU A 137 -5.13 -3.44 2.10
N ALA A 138 -4.88 -2.86 3.27
CA ALA A 138 -4.02 -1.69 3.41
C ALA A 138 -2.57 -2.01 3.04
N GLN A 139 -2.07 -3.19 3.43
CA GLN A 139 -0.74 -3.67 3.05
C GLN A 139 -0.64 -3.89 1.54
N ASN A 140 -1.59 -4.60 0.95
CA ASN A 140 -1.63 -4.85 -0.50
C ASN A 140 -1.70 -3.53 -1.30
N ASN A 141 -2.58 -2.61 -0.90
CA ASN A 141 -2.69 -1.30 -1.54
C ASN A 141 -1.40 -0.49 -1.39
N HIS A 142 -0.74 -0.55 -0.24
CA HIS A 142 0.52 0.14 -0.01
C HIS A 142 1.64 -0.42 -0.90
N GLU A 143 1.74 -1.75 -1.03
CA GLU A 143 2.71 -2.40 -1.94
C GLU A 143 2.45 -2.05 -3.41
N GLU A 144 1.19 -2.03 -3.84
CA GLU A 144 0.80 -1.62 -5.19
C GLU A 144 1.16 -0.16 -5.46
N GLN A 145 0.89 0.75 -4.52
CA GLN A 145 1.28 2.15 -4.63
C GLN A 145 2.79 2.33 -4.70
N LEU A 146 3.57 1.59 -3.90
CA LEU A 146 5.03 1.62 -3.96
C LEU A 146 5.53 1.12 -5.32
N LYS A 147 4.92 0.07 -5.86
CA LYS A 147 5.24 -0.46 -7.20
C LYS A 147 4.92 0.55 -8.29
N GLU A 148 3.74 1.18 -8.24
CA GLU A 148 3.33 2.22 -9.18
C GLU A 148 4.27 3.43 -9.11
N SER A 149 4.57 3.91 -7.91
CA SER A 149 5.51 5.00 -7.67
C SER A 149 6.90 4.71 -8.24
N ARG A 150 7.45 3.52 -7.99
CA ARG A 150 8.73 3.07 -8.56
C ARG A 150 8.70 3.04 -10.08
N ASN A 151 7.62 2.53 -10.67
CA ASN A 151 7.46 2.50 -12.12
C ASN A 151 7.38 3.91 -12.71
N ALA A 152 6.66 4.83 -12.07
CA ALA A 152 6.56 6.22 -12.49
C ALA A 152 7.92 6.94 -12.42
N ILE A 153 8.66 6.77 -11.31
CA ILE A 153 10.01 7.32 -11.15
C ILE A 153 10.96 6.79 -12.23
N PHE A 154 10.98 5.47 -12.45
CA PHE A 154 11.78 4.86 -13.50
C PHE A 154 11.44 5.42 -14.87
N THR A 155 10.14 5.48 -15.22
CA THR A 155 9.67 5.96 -16.52
C THR A 155 10.10 7.40 -16.77
N ASN A 156 9.95 8.27 -15.77
CA ASN A 156 10.38 9.66 -15.85
C ASN A 156 11.90 9.78 -16.01
N GLN A 157 12.70 9.02 -15.25
CA GLN A 157 14.16 9.00 -15.38
C GLN A 157 14.61 8.47 -16.74
N PHE A 158 13.96 7.42 -17.24
CA PHE A 158 14.26 6.82 -18.54
C PHE A 158 14.05 7.83 -19.67
N TYR A 159 12.88 8.48 -19.72
CA TYR A 159 12.60 9.49 -20.74
C TYR A 159 13.46 10.75 -20.58
N ALA A 160 13.77 11.16 -19.35
CA ALA A 160 14.71 12.26 -19.12
C ALA A 160 16.10 11.95 -19.67
N LEU A 161 16.63 10.73 -19.45
CA LEU A 161 17.91 10.30 -20.02
C LEU A 161 17.86 10.20 -21.55
N LEU A 162 16.77 9.69 -22.11
CA LEU A 162 16.60 9.58 -23.56
C LEU A 162 16.54 10.96 -24.23
N ASN A 163 15.86 11.92 -23.61
CA ASN A 163 15.81 13.31 -24.08
C ASN A 163 17.17 13.99 -23.92
N PHE A 164 17.83 13.82 -22.77
CA PHE A 164 19.18 14.33 -22.54
C PHE A 164 20.19 13.77 -23.55
N LYS A 165 20.04 12.51 -23.96
CA LYS A 165 20.79 11.91 -25.06
C LYS A 165 20.60 12.69 -26.36
N ASN A 166 19.36 12.92 -26.77
CA ASN A 166 19.08 13.68 -28.00
C ASN A 166 19.62 15.12 -27.94
N GLU A 167 19.50 15.79 -26.79
CA GLU A 167 20.08 17.13 -26.60
C GLU A 167 21.61 17.10 -26.67
N ARG A 168 22.26 16.08 -26.11
CA ARG A 168 23.72 15.92 -26.16
C ARG A 168 24.18 15.66 -27.57
N LEU A 169 23.49 14.81 -28.32
CA LEU A 169 23.75 14.57 -29.74
C LEU A 169 23.74 15.88 -30.52
N ASN A 170 22.68 16.69 -30.36
CA ASN A 170 22.53 17.96 -31.08
C ASN A 170 23.63 18.99 -30.72
N LYS A 171 24.28 18.83 -29.57
CA LYS A 171 25.40 19.68 -29.11
C LYS A 171 26.77 19.12 -29.47
N LEU A 172 26.86 17.90 -30.00
CA LEU A 172 28.13 17.35 -30.47
C LEU A 172 28.55 18.09 -31.74
N ILE A 173 29.75 18.67 -31.68
CA ILE A 173 30.32 19.49 -32.75
C ILE A 173 31.78 19.09 -32.93
N LEU A 174 32.17 18.86 -34.18
CA LEU A 174 33.55 18.72 -34.59
C LEU A 174 33.90 19.87 -35.54
N ARG A 175 35.10 20.44 -35.38
CA ARG A 175 35.58 21.58 -36.17
C ARG A 175 36.80 21.17 -36.99
N PRO A 176 36.64 20.59 -38.18
CA PRO A 176 37.76 20.34 -39.08
C PRO A 176 38.44 21.67 -39.47
N LYS A 177 39.70 21.60 -39.89
CA LYS A 177 40.49 22.80 -40.24
C LYS A 177 40.02 23.49 -41.52
N ASP A 178 39.67 22.68 -42.53
CA ASP A 178 39.38 23.15 -43.90
C ASP A 178 38.03 22.58 -44.45
N GLU A 179 37.17 22.05 -43.57
CA GLU A 179 35.83 21.54 -43.94
C GLU A 179 34.73 22.25 -43.12
N PRO A 180 33.47 22.23 -43.57
CA PRO A 180 32.34 22.68 -42.78
C PRO A 180 32.27 22.01 -41.41
N ILE A 181 31.68 22.72 -40.43
CA ILE A 181 31.43 22.18 -39.09
C ILE A 181 30.53 20.94 -39.21
N ILE A 182 30.94 19.86 -38.55
CA ILE A 182 30.21 18.59 -38.52
C ILE A 182 29.46 18.51 -37.20
N GLN A 183 28.16 18.20 -37.22
CA GLN A 183 27.32 18.21 -36.02
C GLN A 183 26.32 17.05 -35.98
N GLY A 184 25.91 16.67 -34.76
CA GLY A 184 24.87 15.67 -34.55
C GLY A 184 25.18 14.32 -35.20
N PHE A 185 24.24 13.79 -35.96
CA PHE A 185 24.36 12.46 -36.59
C PHE A 185 25.49 12.37 -37.64
N GLU A 186 25.84 13.47 -38.31
CA GLU A 186 26.90 13.47 -39.34
C GLU A 186 28.26 13.05 -38.78
N ILE A 187 28.48 13.28 -37.48
CA ILE A 187 29.68 12.84 -36.76
C ILE A 187 29.79 11.31 -36.83
N PHE A 188 28.69 10.59 -36.60
CA PHE A 188 28.68 9.14 -36.64
C PHE A 188 28.89 8.60 -38.05
N ASP A 189 28.39 9.28 -39.08
CA ASP A 189 28.62 8.88 -40.46
C ASP A 189 30.09 9.02 -40.86
N LYS A 190 30.76 10.10 -40.43
CA LYS A 190 32.19 10.31 -40.65
C LYS A 190 33.02 9.29 -39.88
N PHE A 191 32.72 9.07 -38.61
CA PHE A 191 33.39 8.05 -37.79
C PHE A 191 33.20 6.65 -38.36
N ASN A 192 31.98 6.30 -38.78
CA ASN A 192 31.68 4.98 -39.36
C ASN A 192 32.54 4.69 -40.60
N ARG A 193 32.77 5.67 -41.46
CA ARG A 193 33.66 5.53 -42.62
C ARG A 193 35.11 5.24 -42.21
N GLU A 194 35.62 5.94 -41.19
CA GLU A 194 36.98 5.67 -40.69
C GLU A 194 37.06 4.30 -40.01
N VAL A 195 36.04 3.90 -39.25
CA VAL A 195 35.97 2.56 -38.63
C VAL A 195 36.00 1.47 -39.71
N TYR A 196 35.26 1.65 -40.80
CA TYR A 196 35.30 0.70 -41.92
C TYR A 196 36.68 0.65 -42.60
N ALA A 197 37.33 1.81 -42.78
CA ALA A 197 38.69 1.87 -43.30
C ALA A 197 39.70 1.16 -42.38
N ILE A 198 39.55 1.29 -41.06
CA ILE A 198 40.36 0.58 -40.06
C ILE A 198 40.12 -0.93 -40.17
N PHE A 199 38.87 -1.41 -40.17
CA PHE A 199 38.62 -2.85 -40.32
C PHE A 199 39.18 -3.40 -41.63
N THR A 200 39.16 -2.61 -42.71
CA THR A 200 39.80 -2.97 -43.97
C THR A 200 41.32 -3.05 -43.86
N GLN A 201 41.96 -2.06 -43.22
CA GLN A 201 43.40 -2.05 -42.98
C GLN A 201 43.86 -3.24 -42.12
N TYR A 202 43.05 -3.62 -41.13
CA TYR A 202 43.35 -4.71 -40.19
C TYR A 202 42.64 -6.02 -40.55
N LYS A 203 42.18 -6.22 -41.80
CA LYS A 203 41.35 -7.38 -42.19
C LYS A 203 41.90 -8.73 -41.71
N ASN A 204 43.21 -8.94 -41.81
CA ASN A 204 43.89 -10.18 -41.40
C ASN A 204 44.64 -10.06 -40.06
N LYS A 205 44.47 -8.93 -39.36
CA LYS A 205 45.20 -8.54 -38.15
C LYS A 205 44.25 -7.95 -37.10
N GLN A 206 42.98 -8.34 -37.10
CA GLN A 206 41.98 -7.81 -36.17
C GLN A 206 42.32 -8.10 -34.71
N HIS A 207 43.08 -9.16 -34.43
CA HIS A 207 43.61 -9.46 -33.10
C HIS A 207 44.58 -8.38 -32.57
N GLU A 208 45.17 -7.55 -33.44
CA GLU A 208 46.02 -6.42 -33.06
C GLU A 208 45.20 -5.19 -32.61
N LEU A 209 43.89 -5.16 -32.88
CA LEU A 209 42.98 -4.08 -32.48
C LEU A 209 42.60 -4.19 -30.99
N THR A 210 43.58 -4.19 -30.09
CA THR A 210 43.36 -4.15 -28.64
C THR A 210 42.66 -2.86 -28.19
N SER A 211 42.19 -2.79 -26.94
CA SER A 211 41.58 -1.58 -26.37
C SER A 211 42.49 -0.35 -26.48
N GLU A 212 43.80 -0.53 -26.29
CA GLU A 212 44.82 0.50 -26.48
C GLU A 212 44.92 0.91 -27.94
N LYS A 213 44.88 -0.05 -28.87
CA LYS A 213 44.97 0.24 -30.29
C LYS A 213 43.74 0.98 -30.81
N VAL A 214 42.55 0.58 -30.40
CA VAL A 214 41.29 1.31 -30.65
C VAL A 214 41.41 2.75 -30.16
N ARG A 215 41.99 2.97 -28.97
CA ARG A 215 42.21 4.33 -28.43
C ARG A 215 43.18 5.14 -29.29
N GLU A 216 44.24 4.53 -29.82
CA GLU A 216 45.16 5.21 -30.75
C GLU A 216 44.45 5.62 -32.05
N GLU A 217 43.72 4.70 -32.67
CA GLU A 217 42.97 5.00 -33.90
C GLU A 217 41.90 6.06 -33.65
N PHE A 218 41.19 6.00 -32.51
CA PHE A 218 40.26 7.06 -32.11
C PHE A 218 40.96 8.43 -32.03
N LYS A 219 42.14 8.52 -31.41
CA LYS A 219 42.88 9.80 -31.31
C LYS A 219 43.23 10.34 -32.69
N LYS A 220 43.57 9.48 -33.66
CA LYS A 220 43.83 9.90 -35.05
C LYS A 220 42.56 10.45 -35.71
N ILE A 221 41.44 9.73 -35.60
CA ILE A 221 40.14 10.15 -36.14
C ILE A 221 39.72 11.49 -35.52
N SER A 222 39.82 11.62 -34.19
CA SER A 222 39.45 12.82 -33.46
C SER A 222 40.27 14.03 -33.92
N LYS A 223 41.59 13.88 -34.01
CA LYS A 223 42.47 14.95 -34.53
C LYS A 223 42.13 15.36 -35.96
N LYS A 224 41.90 14.38 -36.85
CA LYS A 224 41.54 14.61 -38.25
C LYS A 224 40.29 15.49 -38.38
N TYR A 225 39.26 15.24 -37.58
CA TYR A 225 37.99 15.96 -37.67
C TYR A 225 37.85 17.14 -36.71
N ASN A 226 38.87 17.45 -35.91
CA ASN A 226 38.75 18.47 -34.87
C ASN A 226 40.00 19.35 -34.75
N ASN A 227 40.54 19.78 -35.89
CA ASN A 227 41.67 20.71 -35.98
C ASN A 227 42.87 20.30 -35.11
N ASP A 228 43.29 19.03 -35.24
CA ASP A 228 44.39 18.42 -34.49
C ASP A 228 44.20 18.33 -32.96
N LEU A 229 43.00 18.65 -32.46
CA LEU A 229 42.62 18.51 -31.06
C LEU A 229 41.87 17.20 -30.83
N ILE A 230 42.16 16.54 -29.71
CA ILE A 230 41.41 15.36 -29.28
C ILE A 230 40.18 15.83 -28.50
N SER A 231 38.98 15.56 -29.01
CA SER A 231 37.72 15.73 -28.26
C SER A 231 37.19 14.39 -27.79
N TYR A 232 36.84 14.28 -26.51
CA TYR A 232 36.20 13.09 -25.93
C TYR A 232 34.67 13.24 -25.81
N ASP A 233 34.07 14.27 -26.42
CA ASP A 233 32.62 14.55 -26.26
C ASP A 233 31.74 13.41 -26.76
N ILE A 234 32.18 12.71 -27.81
CA ILE A 234 31.50 11.50 -28.31
C ILE A 234 31.43 10.41 -27.24
N PHE A 235 32.43 10.28 -26.35
CA PHE A 235 32.38 9.29 -25.27
C PHE A 235 31.39 9.69 -24.19
N SER A 236 31.38 10.96 -23.79
CA SER A 236 30.40 11.49 -22.84
C SER A 236 28.97 11.23 -23.34
N TYR A 237 28.77 11.28 -24.65
CA TYR A 237 27.52 10.90 -25.28
C TYR A 237 27.26 9.38 -25.26
N LEU A 238 28.23 8.55 -25.64
CA LEU A 238 28.07 7.09 -25.65
C LEU A 238 27.86 6.50 -24.23
N GLU A 239 28.37 7.15 -23.18
CA GLU A 239 28.10 6.79 -21.78
C GLU A 239 26.61 6.87 -21.43
N LEU A 240 25.79 7.63 -22.18
CA LEU A 240 24.34 7.70 -21.96
C LEU A 240 23.66 6.36 -22.27
N TYR A 241 24.19 5.58 -23.22
CA TYR A 241 23.70 4.22 -23.45
C TYR A 241 23.98 3.30 -22.27
N ALA A 242 25.18 3.40 -21.70
CA ALA A 242 25.54 2.66 -20.51
C ALA A 242 24.67 3.06 -19.31
N ALA A 243 24.36 4.37 -19.16
CA ALA A 243 23.46 4.85 -18.12
C ALA A 243 22.02 4.33 -18.29
N LEU A 244 21.46 4.38 -19.51
CA LEU A 244 20.14 3.84 -19.83
C LEU A 244 20.04 2.34 -19.55
N VAL A 245 21.05 1.58 -19.99
CA VAL A 245 21.11 0.13 -19.75
C VAL A 245 21.23 -0.19 -18.26
N ASN A 246 22.10 0.51 -17.53
CA ASN A 246 22.23 0.32 -16.08
C ASN A 246 20.93 0.63 -15.34
N LEU A 247 20.25 1.73 -15.68
CA LEU A 247 18.96 2.09 -15.09
C LEU A 247 17.94 0.95 -15.28
N LEU A 248 17.89 0.38 -16.49
CA LEU A 248 17.02 -0.74 -16.82
C LEU A 248 17.39 -2.04 -16.07
N GLN A 249 18.68 -2.32 -15.93
CA GLN A 249 19.17 -3.53 -15.25
C GLN A 249 18.86 -3.49 -13.75
N LEU A 250 19.14 -2.36 -13.09
CA LEU A 250 18.99 -2.17 -11.65
C LEU A 250 17.53 -2.09 -11.20
N THR A 251 16.62 -1.67 -12.08
CA THR A 251 15.21 -1.51 -11.71
C THR A 251 14.49 -2.87 -11.68
N PRO A 252 13.81 -3.24 -10.59
CA PRO A 252 13.00 -4.44 -10.52
C PRO A 252 11.71 -4.24 -11.33
N MET A 253 11.55 -4.99 -12.42
CA MET A 253 10.34 -4.98 -13.24
C MET A 253 10.17 -6.30 -13.97
N GLU A 254 8.97 -6.54 -14.50
CA GLU A 254 8.67 -7.75 -15.27
C GLU A 254 9.55 -7.85 -16.52
N ARG A 255 9.93 -9.08 -16.89
CA ARG A 255 10.79 -9.36 -18.05
C ARG A 255 10.25 -8.78 -19.35
N LYS A 256 8.93 -8.81 -19.57
CA LYS A 256 8.29 -8.24 -20.78
C LYS A 256 8.47 -6.72 -20.84
N VAL A 257 8.28 -6.04 -19.72
CA VAL A 257 8.49 -4.59 -19.60
C VAL A 257 9.97 -4.25 -19.82
N LYS A 258 10.89 -5.02 -19.22
CA LYS A 258 12.34 -4.89 -19.46
C LYS A 258 12.69 -5.00 -20.94
N GLN A 259 12.09 -5.96 -21.63
CA GLN A 259 12.33 -6.18 -23.06
C GLN A 259 11.84 -5.00 -23.91
N PHE A 260 10.67 -4.44 -23.59
CA PHE A 260 10.16 -3.23 -24.26
C PHE A 260 11.13 -2.04 -24.15
N TYR A 261 11.57 -1.68 -22.93
CA TYR A 261 12.50 -0.56 -22.75
C TYR A 261 13.86 -0.81 -23.40
N LYS A 262 14.33 -2.06 -23.39
CA LYS A 262 15.55 -2.44 -24.11
C LYS A 262 15.41 -2.22 -25.62
N GLU A 263 14.29 -2.63 -26.21
CA GLU A 263 14.01 -2.37 -27.63
C GLU A 263 13.97 -0.87 -27.93
N MET A 264 13.43 -0.05 -27.03
CA MET A 264 13.47 1.40 -27.16
C MET A 264 14.91 1.96 -27.14
N ILE A 265 15.77 1.47 -26.23
CA ILE A 265 17.19 1.87 -26.20
C ILE A 265 17.85 1.53 -27.53
N CYS A 266 17.70 0.28 -28.01
CA CYS A 266 18.32 -0.17 -29.25
C CYS A 266 17.81 0.63 -30.46
N SER A 267 16.49 0.87 -30.53
CA SER A 267 15.85 1.59 -31.63
C SER A 267 16.12 3.10 -31.60
N SER A 268 16.64 3.62 -30.49
CA SER A 268 17.03 5.02 -30.38
C SER A 268 18.38 5.33 -31.04
N MET A 269 19.14 4.30 -31.47
CA MET A 269 20.41 4.45 -32.18
C MET A 269 20.23 4.25 -33.68
N THR A 270 20.97 5.03 -34.47
CA THR A 270 21.11 4.72 -35.90
C THR A 270 22.06 3.54 -36.10
N PRO A 271 22.03 2.87 -37.28
CA PRO A 271 22.99 1.81 -37.58
C PRO A 271 24.46 2.28 -37.55
N THR A 272 24.74 3.49 -38.04
CA THR A 272 26.08 4.08 -38.02
C THR A 272 26.55 4.34 -36.59
N GLU A 273 25.65 4.81 -35.73
CA GLU A 273 25.92 5.01 -34.32
C GLU A 273 26.21 3.71 -33.58
N GLN A 274 25.43 2.64 -33.82
CA GLN A 274 25.70 1.33 -33.22
C GLN A 274 27.06 0.78 -33.63
N TYR A 275 27.46 0.96 -34.89
CA TYR A 275 28.75 0.47 -35.38
C TYR A 275 29.93 1.25 -34.78
N VAL A 276 29.77 2.58 -34.62
CA VAL A 276 30.76 3.41 -33.93
C VAL A 276 30.85 3.06 -32.45
N LEU A 277 29.71 2.82 -31.77
CA LEU A 277 29.70 2.33 -30.39
C LEU A 277 30.38 0.95 -30.28
N PHE A 278 30.12 0.05 -31.22
CA PHE A 278 30.77 -1.26 -31.29
C PHE A 278 32.29 -1.15 -31.47
N PHE A 279 32.78 -0.19 -32.25
CA PHE A 279 34.23 -0.01 -32.37
C PHE A 279 34.84 0.67 -31.13
N LEU A 280 34.18 1.68 -30.55
CA LEU A 280 34.74 2.54 -29.52
C LEU A 280 34.52 2.07 -28.08
N ALA A 281 33.50 1.27 -27.79
CA ALA A 281 33.25 0.82 -26.41
C ALA A 281 34.43 0.07 -25.75
N PRO A 282 35.24 -0.76 -26.46
CA PRO A 282 36.30 -1.54 -25.81
C PRO A 282 37.43 -0.72 -25.21
N MET A 283 37.66 0.51 -25.68
CA MET A 283 38.65 1.40 -25.07
C MET A 283 38.20 2.03 -23.75
N TRP A 284 36.93 1.85 -23.36
CA TRP A 284 36.33 2.53 -22.22
C TRP A 284 35.43 1.63 -21.36
N LYS A 285 35.96 1.21 -20.20
CA LYS A 285 35.28 0.30 -19.27
C LYS A 285 33.90 0.76 -18.80
N ARG A 286 33.71 2.08 -18.60
CA ARG A 286 32.40 2.64 -18.18
C ARG A 286 31.31 2.50 -19.24
N VAL A 287 31.68 2.24 -20.50
CA VAL A 287 30.73 1.98 -21.58
C VAL A 287 30.56 0.47 -21.74
N ILE A 288 31.64 -0.28 -22.01
CA ILE A 288 31.51 -1.69 -22.39
C ILE A 288 30.96 -2.59 -21.27
N ILE A 289 31.28 -2.34 -20.00
CA ILE A 289 30.84 -3.20 -18.89
C ILE A 289 29.32 -3.12 -18.69
N PRO A 290 28.70 -1.93 -18.53
CA PRO A 290 27.24 -1.79 -18.46
C PRO A 290 26.47 -2.42 -19.63
N LEU A 291 27.05 -2.36 -20.83
CA LEU A 291 26.42 -2.89 -22.04
C LEU A 291 26.38 -4.43 -22.08
N LYS A 292 27.10 -5.13 -21.20
CA LYS A 292 27.04 -6.59 -21.13
C LYS A 292 25.64 -7.07 -20.76
N GLY A 293 25.13 -8.09 -21.45
CA GLY A 293 23.77 -8.62 -21.20
C GLY A 293 22.64 -7.74 -21.74
N SER A 294 22.95 -6.58 -22.31
CA SER A 294 21.95 -5.64 -22.83
C SER A 294 21.41 -6.03 -24.19
N TYR A 295 22.14 -6.85 -24.96
CA TYR A 295 21.87 -7.13 -26.37
C TYR A 295 21.66 -5.83 -27.19
N ILE A 296 22.47 -4.81 -26.92
CA ILE A 296 22.33 -3.47 -27.50
C ILE A 296 22.52 -3.43 -29.03
N PHE A 297 23.33 -4.33 -29.59
CA PHE A 297 23.60 -4.34 -31.03
C PHE A 297 22.52 -5.13 -31.78
N ASN A 298 21.65 -4.41 -32.50
CA ASN A 298 20.55 -4.99 -33.28
C ASN A 298 20.46 -4.51 -34.73
N THR A 299 21.23 -3.51 -35.16
CA THR A 299 21.06 -2.98 -36.54
C THR A 299 22.07 -3.47 -37.56
N PHE A 300 23.20 -4.02 -37.13
CA PHE A 300 24.26 -4.47 -38.03
C PHE A 300 24.52 -5.97 -37.90
N GLU A 301 25.02 -6.56 -38.98
CA GLU A 301 25.41 -7.97 -39.03
C GLU A 301 26.88 -8.13 -38.68
N LEU A 302 27.19 -9.16 -37.89
CA LEU A 302 28.56 -9.61 -37.76
C LEU A 302 28.97 -10.32 -39.05
N ASP A 303 30.07 -9.90 -39.65
CA ASP A 303 30.63 -10.46 -40.88
C ASP A 303 32.14 -10.75 -40.70
N GLU A 304 32.79 -11.25 -41.74
CA GLU A 304 34.22 -11.59 -41.69
C GLU A 304 35.14 -10.38 -41.41
N PHE A 305 34.66 -9.14 -41.62
CA PHE A 305 35.46 -7.93 -41.38
C PHE A 305 35.46 -7.47 -39.92
N ASN A 306 34.49 -7.90 -39.12
CA ASN A 306 34.34 -7.45 -37.73
C ASN A 306 34.19 -8.59 -36.71
N LYS A 307 34.05 -9.85 -37.16
CA LYS A 307 33.87 -11.03 -36.30
C LYS A 307 35.05 -11.25 -35.34
N GLU A 308 36.28 -11.16 -35.81
CA GLU A 308 37.45 -11.40 -34.94
C GLU A 308 37.65 -10.28 -33.93
N PHE A 309 37.36 -9.03 -34.32
CA PHE A 309 37.27 -7.92 -33.38
C PHE A 309 36.15 -8.14 -32.34
N ALA A 310 34.99 -8.63 -32.77
CA ALA A 310 33.89 -8.97 -31.86
C ALA A 310 34.34 -10.00 -30.81
N LYS A 311 34.99 -11.09 -31.25
CA LYS A 311 35.50 -12.14 -30.36
C LYS A 311 36.55 -11.63 -29.37
N LEU A 312 37.34 -10.62 -29.74
CA LEU A 312 38.37 -10.05 -28.88
C LEU A 312 37.79 -9.25 -27.70
N HIS A 313 36.69 -8.51 -27.92
CA HIS A 313 36.20 -7.51 -26.96
C HIS A 313 34.84 -7.81 -26.35
N TYR A 314 34.04 -8.65 -26.99
CA TYR A 314 32.64 -8.87 -26.65
C TYR A 314 32.36 -10.33 -26.35
N ASP A 315 31.18 -10.58 -25.79
CA ASP A 315 30.57 -11.90 -25.79
C ASP A 315 29.21 -11.85 -26.50
N LYS A 316 28.57 -13.02 -26.67
CA LYS A 316 27.29 -13.12 -27.38
C LYS A 316 26.14 -12.32 -26.74
N THR A 317 26.27 -11.88 -25.48
CA THR A 317 25.20 -11.19 -24.76
C THR A 317 25.04 -9.72 -25.18
N TYR A 318 25.95 -9.21 -26.03
CA TYR A 318 25.85 -7.88 -26.63
C TYR A 318 25.00 -7.84 -27.91
N PHE A 319 24.70 -8.98 -28.54
CA PHE A 319 24.06 -9.04 -29.86
C PHE A 319 22.61 -9.52 -29.79
N ALA A 320 21.66 -8.68 -30.23
CA ALA A 320 20.21 -8.94 -30.19
C ALA A 320 19.76 -10.06 -31.13
N HIS A 321 20.29 -10.09 -32.35
CA HIS A 321 19.88 -11.08 -33.34
C HIS A 321 20.51 -12.43 -33.07
N LYS A 322 19.70 -13.49 -33.20
CA LYS A 322 20.16 -14.88 -33.08
C LYS A 322 21.28 -15.18 -34.08
N PHE A 323 21.13 -14.68 -35.30
CA PHE A 323 22.12 -14.80 -36.37
C PHE A 323 23.52 -14.30 -35.96
N ASN A 324 23.61 -13.11 -35.38
CA ASN A 324 24.89 -12.56 -34.90
C ASN A 324 25.49 -13.43 -33.78
N ARG A 325 24.66 -13.98 -32.88
CA ARG A 325 25.16 -14.89 -31.84
C ARG A 325 25.68 -16.20 -32.41
N GLU A 326 24.98 -16.77 -33.39
CA GLU A 326 25.42 -17.99 -34.08
C GLU A 326 26.71 -17.76 -34.87
N ARG A 327 26.84 -16.61 -35.55
CA ARG A 327 28.09 -16.20 -36.21
C ARG A 327 29.23 -15.94 -35.24
N PHE A 328 28.95 -15.39 -34.05
CA PHE A 328 29.96 -15.19 -33.03
C PHE A 328 30.59 -16.52 -32.58
N ASP A 329 29.76 -17.56 -32.42
CA ASP A 329 30.18 -18.89 -32.00
C ASP A 329 30.80 -19.74 -33.13
N SER A 330 30.67 -19.32 -34.40
CA SER A 330 31.23 -20.06 -35.53
C SER A 330 32.75 -19.91 -35.60
N LYS A 331 33.45 -21.00 -35.94
CA LYS A 331 34.92 -21.01 -36.05
C LYS A 331 35.39 -19.95 -37.04
#